data_AF-A0A1Q3GGF3-F1
#
_entry.id   AF-A0A1Q3GGF3-F1
#
_cell.length_a   1.000
_cell.length_b   1.000
_cell.length_c   1.000
_cell.angle_alpha   90.00
_cell.angle_beta   90.00
_cell.angle_gamma   90.00
#
_symmetry.space_group_name_H-M   'P 1'
#
loop_
_entity.id
_entity.type
_entity.pdbx_description
1 polymer ?
#
loop_
_entity_poly.entity_id
_entity_poly.type
_entity_poly.pdbx_seq_one_letter_code
_entity_poly.pdbx_strand_id
1 'polypeptide(L)'
;MKGKAKLNKHRSIINLIAKLEKMLNDHFEICDYWEADLCAIGIKTNNKLVYISTANYINQSNLLYDFDFEINSSENPAEIVKEGRNCSEEALIKAINSFWA
;
A
#
# COMPACT_ATOMS: atom_id res chain seq x y z
N MET A 1 24.63 2.32 3.83
CA MET A 1 23.27 2.13 3.26
C MET A 1 23.33 0.96 2.30
N LYS A 2 22.72 -0.19 2.62
CA LYS A 2 22.58 -1.31 1.67
C LYS A 2 21.57 -0.89 0.60
N GLY A 3 21.94 -1.02 -0.68
CA GLY A 3 21.12 -0.55 -1.80
C GLY A 3 19.77 -1.26 -1.84
N LYS A 4 18.68 -0.50 -1.63
CA LYS A 4 17.33 -0.97 -1.96
C LYS A 4 17.31 -1.26 -3.47
N ALA A 5 16.95 -2.48 -3.87
CA ALA A 5 16.68 -2.78 -5.27
C ALA A 5 15.64 -1.78 -5.80
N LYS A 6 15.86 -1.25 -7.01
CA LYS A 6 14.95 -0.27 -7.61
C LYS A 6 13.63 -0.97 -7.96
N LEU A 7 12.55 -0.65 -7.25
CA LEU A 7 11.21 -1.14 -7.58
C LEU A 7 10.82 -0.71 -8.99
N ASN A 8 10.44 -1.68 -9.83
CA ASN A 8 9.91 -1.43 -11.17
C ASN A 8 8.40 -1.17 -11.07
N LYS A 9 8.02 0.02 -10.58
CA LYS A 9 6.63 0.45 -10.45
C LYS A 9 6.41 1.78 -11.16
N HIS A 10 5.15 2.08 -11.46
CA HIS A 10 4.74 3.38 -11.96
C HIS A 10 5.06 4.46 -10.92
N ARG A 11 5.34 5.67 -11.39
CA ARG A 11 5.72 6.81 -10.54
C ARG A 11 4.70 7.13 -9.45
N SER A 12 3.41 6.83 -9.66
CA SER A 12 2.37 7.02 -8.64
C SER A 12 2.65 6.20 -7.39
N ILE A 13 3.00 4.92 -7.56
CA ILE A 13 3.37 4.00 -6.48
C ILE A 13 4.70 4.37 -5.85
N ILE A 14 5.72 4.70 -6.66
CA ILE A 14 7.03 5.12 -6.14
C ILE A 14 6.87 6.36 -5.25
N ASN A 15 6.09 7.34 -5.68
CA ASN A 15 5.83 8.57 -4.91
C ASN A 15 5.03 8.28 -3.63
N LEU A 16 4.04 7.38 -3.70
CA LEU A 16 3.28 6.94 -2.52
C LEU A 16 4.21 6.31 -1.48
N ILE A 17 5.07 5.36 -1.88
CA ILE A 17 6.03 4.71 -0.97
C ILE A 17 6.91 5.75 -0.28
N ALA A 18 7.49 6.68 -1.03
CA ALA A 18 8.36 7.71 -0.45
C ALA A 18 7.64 8.62 0.56
N LYS A 19 6.33 8.84 0.39
CA LYS A 19 5.51 9.56 1.38
C LYS A 19 5.21 8.69 2.60
N LEU A 20 4.82 7.44 2.39
CA LEU A 20 4.55 6.50 3.46
C LEU A 20 5.78 6.29 4.35
N GLU A 21 6.96 6.10 3.77
CA GLU A 21 8.23 5.98 4.50
C GLU A 21 8.48 7.20 5.41
N LYS A 22 8.22 8.42 4.92
CA LYS A 22 8.35 9.66 5.72
C LYS A 22 7.32 9.79 6.83
N MET A 23 6.10 9.32 6.60
CA MET A 23 4.99 9.54 7.52
C MET A 23 4.89 8.47 8.60
N LEU A 24 5.40 7.27 8.33
CA LEU A 24 5.16 6.07 9.13
C LEU A 24 6.44 5.53 9.78
N ASN A 25 7.53 6.31 9.75
CA ASN A 25 8.79 6.07 10.45
C ASN A 25 9.32 4.62 10.33
N ASP A 26 9.48 4.12 9.09
CA ASP A 26 10.10 2.82 8.76
C ASP A 26 9.50 1.55 9.42
N HIS A 27 8.29 1.61 9.97
CA HIS A 27 7.69 0.45 10.65
C HIS A 27 7.10 -0.63 9.73
N PHE A 28 7.25 -0.52 8.41
CA PHE A 28 6.64 -1.43 7.45
C PHE A 28 7.61 -1.97 6.41
N GLU A 29 7.33 -3.19 5.95
CA GLU A 29 7.98 -3.83 4.82
C GLU A 29 7.20 -3.55 3.54
N ILE A 30 7.90 -3.33 2.43
CA ILE A 30 7.28 -3.24 1.11
C ILE A 30 7.22 -4.65 0.52
N CYS A 31 6.04 -5.06 0.06
CA CYS A 31 5.80 -6.36 -0.54
C CYS A 31 5.27 -6.17 -1.97
N ASP A 32 6.02 -6.66 -2.95
CA ASP A 32 5.59 -6.68 -4.35
C ASP A 32 5.22 -8.12 -4.75
N TYR A 33 3.94 -8.45 -4.57
CA TYR A 33 3.43 -9.79 -4.89
C TYR A 33 3.00 -9.93 -6.36
N TRP A 34 2.90 -8.84 -7.11
CA TRP A 34 2.59 -8.83 -8.54
C TRP A 34 3.53 -7.89 -9.30
N GLU A 35 4.67 -8.43 -9.74
CA GLU A 35 5.69 -7.69 -10.49
C GLU A 35 5.14 -7.07 -11.79
N ALA A 36 4.17 -7.73 -12.43
CA ALA A 36 3.53 -7.24 -13.66
C ALA A 36 2.60 -6.04 -13.43
N ASP A 37 2.03 -5.89 -12.23
CA ASP A 37 1.18 -4.75 -11.91
C ASP A 37 2.04 -3.57 -11.44
N LEU A 38 2.36 -2.68 -12.36
CA LEU A 38 3.18 -1.51 -12.07
C LEU A 38 2.46 -0.49 -11.17
N CYS A 39 1.15 -0.58 -11.00
CA CYS A 39 0.32 0.42 -10.36
C CYS A 39 -0.23 -0.02 -9.00
N ALA A 40 0.22 -1.16 -8.47
CA ALA A 40 -0.11 -1.65 -7.14
C ALA A 40 1.13 -2.00 -6.31
N ILE A 41 0.97 -1.96 -4.98
CA ILE A 41 2.00 -2.39 -4.02
C ILE A 41 1.35 -2.86 -2.71
N GLY A 42 2.01 -3.80 -2.02
CA GLY A 42 1.70 -4.15 -0.64
C GLY A 42 2.63 -3.45 0.35
N ILE A 43 2.10 -3.07 1.51
CA ILE A 43 2.88 -2.69 2.69
C ILE A 43 2.44 -3.54 3.89
N LYS A 44 3.41 -4.04 4.66
CA LYS A 44 3.16 -5.05 5.69
C LYS A 44 3.79 -4.68 7.02
N THR A 45 3.06 -4.95 8.10
CA THR A 45 3.56 -4.94 9.49
C THR A 45 3.08 -6.19 10.22
N ASN A 46 3.98 -6.98 10.81
CA ASN A 46 3.62 -8.24 11.49
C ASN A 46 2.67 -9.12 10.65
N ASN A 47 1.42 -9.27 11.09
CA ASN A 47 0.36 -10.03 10.44
C ASN A 47 -0.63 -9.17 9.63
N LYS A 48 -0.43 -7.85 9.56
CA LYS A 48 -1.27 -6.88 8.85
C LYS A 48 -0.65 -6.53 7.50
N LEU A 49 -1.40 -6.67 6.41
CA LEU A 49 -1.00 -6.31 5.06
C LEU A 49 -2.00 -5.31 4.49
N VAL A 50 -1.50 -4.32 3.77
CA VAL A 50 -2.32 -3.36 3.05
C VAL A 50 -1.88 -3.38 1.60
N TYR A 51 -2.77 -3.83 0.71
CA TYR A 51 -2.60 -3.66 -0.72
C TYR A 51 -3.16 -2.31 -1.14
N ILE A 52 -2.43 -1.60 -2.01
CA ILE A 52 -2.79 -0.27 -2.48
C ILE A 52 -2.60 -0.24 -3.99
N SER A 53 -3.63 0.19 -4.72
CA SER A 53 -3.60 0.34 -6.17
C SER A 53 -4.00 1.75 -6.60
N THR A 54 -3.32 2.22 -7.63
CA THR A 54 -3.65 3.47 -8.35
C THR A 54 -4.13 3.20 -9.78
N ALA A 55 -4.21 1.93 -10.20
CA ALA A 55 -4.38 1.53 -11.59
C ALA A 55 -5.62 2.18 -12.25
N ASN A 56 -6.72 2.27 -11.52
CA ASN A 56 -7.98 2.85 -12.00
C ASN A 56 -7.95 4.39 -12.14
N TYR A 57 -6.93 5.06 -11.60
CA TYR A 57 -6.93 6.52 -11.40
C TYR A 57 -5.71 7.21 -12.01
N ILE A 58 -4.81 6.50 -12.71
CA ILE A 58 -3.55 7.04 -13.23
C ILE A 58 -3.71 8.24 -14.17
N ASN A 59 -4.86 8.37 -14.84
CA ASN A 59 -5.15 9.42 -15.81
C ASN A 59 -5.98 10.58 -15.22
N GLN A 60 -6.24 10.56 -13.91
CA GLN A 60 -7.01 11.60 -13.24
C GLN A 60 -6.10 12.76 -12.78
N SER A 61 -6.68 13.96 -12.70
CA SER A 61 -5.98 15.15 -12.20
C SER A 61 -5.62 15.03 -10.72
N ASN A 62 -6.48 14.38 -9.94
CA ASN A 62 -6.24 14.03 -8.55
C ASN A 62 -6.00 12.53 -8.44
N LEU A 63 -4.86 12.13 -7.89
CA LEU A 63 -4.55 10.72 -7.69
C LEU A 63 -5.42 10.15 -6.56
N LEU A 64 -6.09 9.05 -6.87
CA LEU A 64 -6.93 8.31 -5.93
C LEU A 64 -6.42 6.88 -5.79
N TYR A 65 -6.89 6.19 -4.76
CA TYR A 65 -6.39 4.89 -4.35
C TYR A 65 -7.52 3.92 -4.08
N ASP A 66 -7.36 2.69 -4.55
CA ASP A 66 -8.06 1.52 -4.01
C ASP A 66 -7.13 0.84 -3.01
N PHE A 67 -7.70 0.30 -1.93
CA PHE A 67 -6.92 -0.49 -0.97
C PHE A 67 -7.72 -1.62 -0.35
N ASP A 68 -7.02 -2.68 0.02
CA ASP A 68 -7.54 -3.83 0.77
C ASP A 68 -6.65 -4.09 1.98
N PHE A 69 -7.24 -4.19 3.16
CA PHE A 69 -6.55 -4.49 4.41
C PHE A 69 -6.76 -5.95 4.74
N GLU A 70 -5.67 -6.67 4.87
CA GLU A 70 -5.63 -8.09 5.15
C GLU A 70 -5.02 -8.36 6.51
N ILE A 71 -5.60 -9.30 7.24
CA ILE A 71 -4.98 -9.91 8.41
C ILE A 71 -4.63 -11.35 8.06
N ASN A 72 -3.35 -11.70 8.28
CA ASN A 72 -2.86 -13.06 8.14
C ASN A 72 -2.93 -13.77 9.49
N SER A 73 -3.81 -14.75 9.63
CA SER A 73 -3.84 -15.66 10.77
C SER A 73 -3.58 -17.09 10.32
N SER A 74 -3.28 -17.99 11.26
CA SER A 74 -3.15 -19.42 10.98
C SER A 74 -4.45 -20.07 10.51
N GLU A 75 -5.60 -19.48 10.88
CA GLU A 75 -6.93 -20.02 10.58
C GLU A 75 -7.48 -19.44 9.27
N ASN A 76 -7.31 -18.13 9.06
CA ASN A 76 -7.68 -17.43 7.84
C ASN A 76 -6.45 -16.69 7.27
N PRO A 77 -5.72 -17.30 6.31
CA PRO A 77 -4.71 -16.58 5.57
C PRO A 77 -5.38 -15.55 4.64
N ALA A 78 -4.82 -14.34 4.60
CA ALA A 78 -5.29 -13.23 3.75
C ALA A 78 -6.77 -12.83 3.97
N GLU A 79 -7.24 -12.78 5.21
CA GLU A 79 -8.60 -12.30 5.51
C GLU A 79 -8.71 -10.80 5.24
N ILE A 80 -9.52 -10.39 4.26
CA ILE A 80 -9.81 -8.98 4.01
C ILE A 80 -10.76 -8.46 5.09
N VAL A 81 -10.27 -7.53 5.90
CA VAL A 81 -11.03 -6.92 7.01
C VAL A 81 -11.56 -5.53 6.70
N LYS A 82 -11.03 -4.88 5.66
CA LYS A 82 -11.49 -3.57 5.20
C LYS A 82 -11.08 -3.33 3.76
N GLU A 83 -11.96 -2.67 3.01
CA GLU A 83 -11.68 -2.19 1.67
C GLU A 83 -11.98 -0.70 1.57
N GLY A 84 -11.28 -0.03 0.65
CA GLY A 84 -11.57 1.33 0.24
C GLY A 84 -11.44 1.44 -1.27
N ARG A 85 -12.33 2.21 -1.89
CA ARG A 85 -12.30 2.48 -3.32
C ARG A 85 -12.35 3.98 -3.57
N ASN A 86 -11.60 4.44 -4.56
CA ASN A 86 -11.59 5.85 -4.98
C ASN A 86 -11.25 6.81 -3.83
N CYS A 87 -10.33 6.42 -2.96
CA CYS A 87 -9.96 7.14 -1.75
C CYS A 87 -8.92 8.23 -2.05
N SER A 88 -8.98 9.34 -1.33
CA SER A 88 -7.89 10.33 -1.31
C SER A 88 -6.67 9.80 -0.56
N GLU A 89 -5.50 10.41 -0.80
CA GLU A 89 -4.27 10.11 -0.05
C GLU A 89 -4.46 10.26 1.46
N GLU A 90 -5.13 11.34 1.89
CA GLU A 90 -5.43 11.58 3.31
C GLU A 90 -6.30 10.47 3.92
N ALA A 91 -7.34 10.04 3.20
CA ALA A 91 -8.22 8.98 3.65
C ALA A 91 -7.48 7.64 3.75
N LEU A 92 -6.63 7.33 2.78
CA LEU A 92 -5.77 6.14 2.79
C LEU A 92 -4.83 6.15 4.00
N ILE A 93 -4.09 7.24 4.22
CA ILE A 93 -3.14 7.35 5.33
C ILE A 93 -3.85 7.23 6.68
N LYS A 94 -5.00 7.90 6.84
CA LYS A 94 -5.80 7.79 8.06
C LYS A 94 -6.24 6.35 8.31
N ALA A 95 -6.71 5.65 7.26
CA ALA A 95 -7.11 4.26 7.36
C ALA A 95 -5.94 3.36 7.75
N ILE A 96 -4.76 3.55 7.12
CA ILE A 96 -3.54 2.81 7.42
C ILE A 96 -3.12 3.00 8.90
N ASN A 97 -3.08 4.24 9.38
CA ASN A 97 -2.73 4.53 10.78
C ASN A 97 -3.71 3.90 11.77
N SER A 98 -5.01 3.94 11.47
CA SER A 98 -6.02 3.26 12.30
C SER A 98 -5.87 1.74 12.27
N PHE A 99 -5.42 1.18 11.15
CA PHE A 99 -5.22 -0.27 11.02
C PHE A 99 -3.99 -0.76 11.76
N TRP A 100 -2.92 0.03 11.83
CA TRP A 100 -1.70 -0.35 12.54
C TRP A 100 -1.70 -0.12 14.04
N ALA A 101 -2.54 0.80 14.53
CA ALA A 101 -2.84 0.93 15.96
C ALA A 101 -3.23 -0.43 16.59
#